data_AF-A0AA36AGY5-F1
#
_entry.id   AF-A0AA36AGY5-F1
#
_cell.length_a   1.000
_cell.length_b   1.000
_cell.length_c   1.000
_cell.angle_alpha   90.00
_cell.angle_beta   90.00
_cell.angle_gamma   90.00
#
_symmetry.space_group_name_H-M   'P 1'
#
loop_
_entity.id
_entity.type
_entity.pdbx_description
1 polymer ?
#
loop_
_entity_poly.entity_id
_entity_poly.type
_entity_poly.pdbx_seq_one_letter_code
_entity_poly.pdbx_strand_id
1 'polypeptide(L)'
;MKITTASVHVVLFHFFCFVSFVPSASIPVQCKIPTNLKILYENIADMPQIGSDQLAVTDEDKACPKSLFFTDIRKRSTCPWYLKLVHDSLVYPPLRMEAVCRCLDCLDSDSNHLCVTVYTKTTVLKRTGECVDGEYVYKPSVIEIATACVCARKIDVQQRDNANH
;
A
#
# COMPACT_ATOMS: atom_id res chain seq x y z
N MET A 1 34.70 -50.37 50.21
CA MET A 1 34.43 -49.53 49.03
C MET A 1 33.33 -48.53 49.43
N LYS A 2 33.71 -47.36 49.95
CA LYS A 2 32.78 -46.33 50.44
C LYS A 2 32.48 -45.38 49.28
N ILE A 3 31.34 -45.55 48.65
CA ILE A 3 30.84 -44.59 47.67
C ILE A 3 30.34 -43.39 48.48
N THR A 4 31.12 -42.32 48.47
CA THR A 4 30.82 -41.06 49.16
C THR A 4 29.53 -40.45 48.62
N THR A 5 28.53 -40.31 49.50
CA THR A 5 27.21 -39.69 49.27
C THR A 5 27.30 -38.30 48.62
N ALA A 6 28.39 -37.56 48.86
CA ALA A 6 28.65 -36.28 48.22
C ALA A 6 28.73 -36.35 46.67
N SER A 7 29.17 -37.48 46.11
CA SER A 7 29.36 -37.61 44.66
C SER A 7 28.04 -37.85 43.90
N VAL A 8 27.02 -38.40 44.56
CA VAL A 8 25.71 -38.70 43.94
C VAL A 8 24.88 -37.42 43.81
N HIS A 9 24.92 -36.54 44.82
CA HIS A 9 24.19 -35.27 44.81
C HIS A 9 24.70 -34.31 43.73
N VAL A 10 26.02 -34.24 43.51
CA VAL A 10 26.61 -33.37 42.48
C VAL A 10 26.24 -33.82 41.07
N VAL A 11 26.18 -35.14 40.83
CA VAL A 11 25.77 -35.71 39.54
C VAL A 11 24.27 -35.51 39.29
N LEU A 12 23.43 -35.72 40.32
CA LEU A 12 21.98 -35.46 40.21
C LEU A 12 21.66 -33.97 39.95
N PHE A 13 22.39 -33.06 40.60
CA PHE A 13 22.17 -31.62 40.45
C PHE A 13 22.56 -31.13 39.06
N HIS A 14 23.66 -31.64 38.50
CA HIS A 14 24.03 -31.38 37.11
C HIS A 14 23.02 -31.96 36.11
N PHE A 15 22.47 -33.14 36.39
CA PHE A 15 21.42 -33.74 35.56
C PHE A 15 20.12 -32.95 35.61
N PHE A 16 19.75 -32.39 36.77
CA PHE A 16 18.56 -31.55 36.93
C PHE A 16 18.71 -30.20 36.22
N CYS A 17 19.90 -29.59 36.25
CA CYS A 17 20.18 -28.35 35.53
C CYS A 17 20.17 -28.52 34.00
N PHE A 18 20.51 -29.70 33.49
CA PHE A 18 20.49 -29.98 32.04
C PHE A 18 19.07 -30.12 31.46
N VAL A 19 18.04 -30.34 32.28
CA VAL A 19 16.64 -30.53 31.81
C VAL A 19 15.85 -29.22 31.78
N SER A 20 16.39 -28.10 32.27
CA SER A 20 15.62 -26.84 32.42
C SER A 20 15.84 -25.80 31.33
N PHE A 21 16.70 -26.04 30.35
CA PHE A 21 16.90 -25.10 29.23
C PHE A 21 16.34 -25.68 27.94
N VAL A 22 15.01 -25.83 27.88
CA VAL A 22 14.32 -25.85 26.59
C VAL A 22 14.42 -24.41 26.08
N PRO A 23 15.11 -24.13 24.96
CA PRO A 23 14.99 -22.84 24.32
C PRO A 23 13.52 -22.72 23.96
N SER A 24 12.78 -21.80 24.58
CA SER A 24 11.46 -21.41 24.12
C SER A 24 11.64 -20.91 22.70
N ALA A 25 11.46 -21.81 21.73
CA ALA A 25 11.20 -21.42 20.36
C ALA A 25 9.95 -20.55 20.47
N SER A 26 10.12 -19.24 20.34
CA SER A 26 9.02 -18.29 20.24
C SER A 26 8.06 -18.85 19.21
N ILE A 27 6.88 -19.31 19.67
CA ILE A 27 5.81 -19.77 18.79
C ILE A 27 5.63 -18.64 17.78
N PRO A 28 5.68 -18.89 16.46
CA PRO A 28 5.44 -17.84 15.49
C PRO A 28 4.04 -17.30 15.76
N VAL A 29 3.97 -16.11 16.36
CA VAL A 29 2.70 -15.46 16.67
C VAL A 29 2.07 -15.15 15.33
N GLN A 30 1.08 -15.96 14.95
CA GLN A 30 0.25 -15.70 13.79
C GLN A 30 -0.61 -14.48 14.10
N CYS A 31 -0.09 -13.30 13.77
CA CYS A 31 -0.74 -12.03 14.02
C CYS A 31 -1.95 -11.87 13.10
N LYS A 32 -3.08 -11.48 13.67
CA LYS A 32 -4.36 -11.29 12.98
C LYS A 32 -4.64 -9.82 12.74
N ILE A 33 -5.49 -9.53 11.74
CA ILE A 33 -5.96 -8.17 11.48
C ILE A 33 -6.99 -7.81 12.56
N PRO A 34 -6.86 -6.66 13.24
CA PRO A 34 -7.84 -6.22 14.24
C PRO A 34 -9.24 -6.06 13.62
N THR A 35 -10.27 -6.50 14.34
CA THR A 35 -11.67 -6.43 13.86
C THR A 35 -12.23 -5.01 13.85
N ASN A 36 -11.71 -4.12 14.70
CA ASN A 36 -12.12 -2.72 14.81
C ASN A 36 -11.43 -1.76 13.83
N LEU A 37 -10.59 -2.28 12.92
CA LEU A 37 -9.76 -1.46 12.02
C LEU A 37 -10.60 -0.56 11.10
N LYS A 38 -11.80 -1.02 10.73
CA LYS A 38 -12.79 -0.23 9.97
C LYS A 38 -13.20 1.04 10.71
N ILE A 39 -13.59 0.88 11.96
CA ILE A 39 -14.06 1.99 12.81
C ILE A 39 -12.92 2.99 13.01
N LEU A 40 -11.70 2.50 13.26
CA LEU A 40 -10.52 3.36 13.41
C LEU A 40 -10.25 4.17 12.15
N TYR A 41 -10.41 3.57 10.96
CA TYR A 41 -10.21 4.26 9.69
C TYR A 41 -11.29 5.32 9.43
N GLU A 42 -12.56 4.98 9.65
CA GLU A 42 -13.69 5.92 9.44
C GLU A 42 -13.57 7.18 10.32
N ASN A 43 -12.97 7.07 11.50
CA ASN A 43 -12.71 8.20 12.38
C ASN A 43 -11.59 9.15 11.91
N ILE A 44 -10.75 8.73 10.96
CA ILE A 44 -9.60 9.53 10.48
C ILE A 44 -9.65 9.82 8.97
N ALA A 45 -10.61 9.24 8.26
CA ALA A 45 -10.73 9.37 6.82
C ALA A 45 -11.57 10.60 6.48
N ASP A 46 -10.93 11.64 5.96
CA ASP A 46 -11.59 12.86 5.45
C ASP A 46 -12.21 12.69 4.04
N MET A 47 -12.21 11.48 3.47
CA MET A 47 -12.66 11.22 2.09
C MET A 47 -13.88 10.31 2.05
N PRO A 48 -14.91 10.60 1.23
CA PRO A 48 -16.01 9.68 0.97
C PRO A 48 -15.45 8.38 0.40
N GLN A 49 -15.67 7.27 1.09
CA GLN A 49 -15.39 5.96 0.51
C GLN A 49 -16.27 5.79 -0.73
N ILE A 50 -15.64 5.50 -1.88
CA ILE A 50 -16.34 4.80 -2.94
C ILE A 50 -16.66 3.42 -2.35
N GLY A 51 -17.95 3.20 -2.09
CA GLY A 51 -18.45 1.98 -1.48
C GLY A 51 -17.96 0.74 -2.20
N SER A 52 -17.78 -0.33 -1.42
CA SER A 52 -17.39 -1.67 -1.87
C SER A 52 -18.28 -2.24 -2.98
N ASP A 53 -19.39 -1.58 -3.30
CA ASP A 53 -20.43 -2.03 -4.24
C ASP A 53 -20.09 -1.77 -5.71
N GLN A 54 -18.97 -1.10 -6.02
CA GLN A 54 -18.51 -0.88 -7.41
C GLN A 54 -17.38 -1.82 -7.88
N LEU A 55 -17.10 -2.91 -7.16
CA LEU A 55 -16.09 -3.89 -7.59
C LEU A 55 -16.56 -4.79 -8.75
N ALA A 56 -17.15 -4.19 -9.79
CA ALA A 56 -17.15 -4.75 -11.12
C ALA A 56 -15.95 -4.16 -11.87
N VAL A 57 -14.75 -4.68 -11.58
CA VAL A 57 -13.59 -4.47 -12.46
C VAL A 57 -13.90 -5.23 -13.75
N THR A 58 -14.65 -4.58 -14.63
CA THR A 58 -14.77 -5.02 -16.01
C THR A 58 -13.39 -4.83 -16.65
N ASP A 59 -13.04 -5.69 -17.60
CA ASP A 59 -11.85 -5.56 -18.43
C ASP A 59 -11.96 -4.27 -19.24
N GLU A 60 -11.63 -3.14 -18.60
CA GLU A 60 -11.72 -1.82 -19.21
C GLU A 60 -10.64 -1.74 -20.29
N ASP A 61 -11.06 -1.50 -21.52
CA ASP A 61 -10.15 -1.31 -22.66
C ASP A 61 -9.01 -0.34 -22.29
N LYS A 62 -7.77 -0.83 -22.39
CA LYS A 62 -6.56 -0.10 -21.97
C LYS A 62 -5.99 0.75 -23.09
N ALA A 63 -6.50 0.59 -24.32
CA ALA A 63 -6.02 1.33 -25.47
C ALA A 63 -6.39 2.82 -25.37
N CYS A 64 -5.55 3.66 -25.96
CA CYS A 64 -5.85 5.07 -26.18
C CYS A 64 -7.03 5.18 -27.16
N PRO A 65 -8.18 5.75 -26.77
CA PRO A 65 -9.35 5.82 -27.63
C PRO A 65 -9.13 6.84 -28.76
N LYS A 66 -9.77 6.60 -29.92
CA LYS A 66 -9.68 7.47 -31.09
C LYS A 66 -10.81 8.50 -31.19
N SER A 67 -11.78 8.46 -30.28
CA SER A 67 -12.90 9.41 -30.23
C SER A 67 -13.33 9.68 -28.79
N LEU A 68 -13.94 10.84 -28.55
CA LEU A 68 -14.31 11.33 -27.21
C LEU A 68 -15.80 11.25 -26.90
N PHE A 69 -16.57 10.44 -27.64
CA PHE A 69 -18.04 10.34 -27.45
C PHE A 69 -18.41 9.42 -26.28
N PHE A 70 -18.16 9.88 -25.06
CA PHE A 70 -18.49 9.14 -23.84
C PHE A 70 -19.16 10.02 -22.78
N THR A 71 -20.04 9.41 -21.98
CA THR A 71 -20.69 10.06 -20.84
C THR A 71 -19.84 9.98 -19.56
N ASP A 72 -19.04 8.92 -19.39
CA ASP A 72 -18.10 8.74 -18.27
C ASP A 72 -16.95 9.75 -18.36
N ILE A 73 -16.69 10.47 -17.26
CA ILE A 73 -15.62 11.48 -17.18
C ILE A 73 -14.25 10.91 -17.53
N ARG A 74 -13.97 9.67 -17.12
CA ARG A 74 -12.67 9.00 -17.33
C ARG A 74 -12.43 8.69 -18.81
N LYS A 75 -13.50 8.51 -19.59
CA LYS A 75 -13.44 8.19 -21.03
C LYS A 75 -13.50 9.43 -21.91
N ARG A 76 -14.20 10.49 -21.48
CA ARG A 76 -14.38 11.74 -22.25
C ARG A 76 -13.27 12.78 -22.01
N SER A 77 -12.38 12.55 -21.04
CA SER A 77 -11.20 13.39 -20.81
C SER A 77 -10.31 13.45 -22.04
N THR A 78 -9.61 14.56 -22.28
CA THR A 78 -8.52 14.63 -23.27
C THR A 78 -7.34 13.74 -22.91
N CYS A 79 -7.25 13.33 -21.64
CA CYS A 79 -6.36 12.29 -21.16
C CYS A 79 -7.18 11.19 -20.50
N PRO A 80 -7.75 10.25 -21.27
CA PRO A 80 -8.57 9.18 -20.72
C PRO A 80 -7.79 8.28 -19.78
N TRP A 81 -8.47 7.73 -18.76
CA TRP A 81 -7.90 6.74 -17.85
C TRP A 81 -8.84 5.57 -17.60
N TYR A 82 -8.28 4.45 -17.17
CA TYR A 82 -9.03 3.34 -16.57
C TYR A 82 -8.71 3.26 -15.08
N LEU A 83 -9.53 2.54 -14.33
CA LEU A 83 -9.25 2.26 -12.91
C LEU A 83 -8.68 0.86 -12.76
N LYS A 84 -7.54 0.75 -12.09
CA LYS A 84 -6.89 -0.50 -11.72
C LYS A 84 -7.14 -0.76 -10.23
N LEU A 85 -7.63 -1.96 -9.91
CA LEU A 85 -7.70 -2.41 -8.53
C LEU A 85 -6.29 -2.74 -8.03
N VAL A 86 -5.90 -2.14 -6.91
CA VAL A 86 -4.62 -2.35 -6.24
C VAL A 86 -4.88 -2.96 -4.86
N HIS A 87 -4.16 -4.04 -4.56
CA HIS A 87 -4.18 -4.70 -3.27
C HIS A 87 -2.85 -4.46 -2.52
N ASP A 88 -2.93 -3.98 -1.29
CA ASP A 88 -1.80 -3.83 -0.39
C ASP A 88 -2.23 -4.25 1.03
N SER A 89 -1.72 -5.40 1.48
CA SER A 89 -2.04 -5.97 2.79
C SER A 89 -1.40 -5.23 3.96
N LEU A 90 -0.50 -4.28 3.69
CA LEU A 90 0.17 -3.46 4.70
C LEU A 90 -0.63 -2.19 5.04
N VAL A 91 -1.72 -1.90 4.34
CA VAL A 91 -2.57 -0.73 4.60
C VAL A 91 -4.03 -1.14 4.73
N TYR A 92 -4.81 -0.30 5.41
CA TYR A 92 -6.26 -0.41 5.47
C TYR A 92 -6.92 0.91 5.00
N PRO A 93 -7.91 0.85 4.09
CA PRO A 93 -8.42 -0.36 3.44
C PRO A 93 -7.38 -1.01 2.50
N PRO A 94 -7.32 -2.36 2.40
CA PRO A 94 -6.28 -3.06 1.66
C PRO A 94 -6.53 -3.09 0.15
N LEU A 95 -7.75 -2.76 -0.29
CA LEU A 95 -8.13 -2.65 -1.69
C LEU A 95 -8.46 -1.21 -2.01
N ARG A 96 -7.94 -0.70 -3.12
CA ARG A 96 -8.21 0.65 -3.63
C ARG A 96 -8.17 0.69 -5.15
N MET A 97 -8.83 1.69 -5.73
CA MET A 97 -8.77 1.95 -7.17
C MET A 97 -7.73 3.03 -7.45
N GLU A 98 -6.87 2.79 -8.45
CA GLU A 98 -5.89 3.76 -8.93
C GLU A 98 -6.10 4.03 -10.42
N ALA A 99 -6.02 5.31 -10.80
CA ALA A 99 -6.12 5.74 -12.19
C ALA A 99 -4.85 5.37 -12.96
N VAL A 100 -5.03 4.88 -14.18
CA VAL A 100 -3.95 4.62 -15.14
C VAL A 100 -4.29 5.27 -16.47
N CYS A 101 -3.41 6.14 -16.95
CA CYS A 101 -3.61 6.88 -18.20
C CYS A 101 -3.57 5.91 -19.40
N ARG A 102 -4.49 6.09 -20.34
CA ARG A 102 -4.57 5.28 -21.56
C ARG A 102 -3.70 5.81 -22.69
N CYS A 103 -3.42 7.11 -22.68
CA CYS A 103 -2.66 7.81 -23.72
C CYS A 103 -1.39 8.43 -23.13
N LEU A 104 -0.36 8.58 -23.96
CA LEU A 104 0.85 9.33 -23.63
C LEU A 104 0.67 10.82 -23.94
N ASP A 105 0.16 11.13 -25.13
CA ASP A 105 -0.19 12.48 -25.55
C ASP A 105 -1.67 12.75 -25.31
N CYS A 106 -2.02 14.03 -25.17
CA CYS A 106 -3.42 14.42 -25.03
C CYS A 106 -4.17 14.27 -26.36
N LEU A 107 -5.39 13.73 -26.29
CA LEU A 107 -6.31 13.71 -27.41
C LEU A 107 -6.72 15.13 -27.78
N ASP A 108 -6.81 15.38 -29.10
CA ASP A 108 -7.21 16.66 -29.69
C ASP A 108 -6.39 17.87 -29.21
N SER A 109 -5.11 17.66 -28.87
CA SER A 109 -4.16 18.71 -28.47
C SER A 109 -2.98 18.82 -29.44
N ASP A 110 -2.16 19.86 -29.26
CA ASP A 110 -0.90 19.99 -29.99
C ASP A 110 0.17 19.04 -29.43
N SER A 111 1.30 18.91 -30.14
CA SER A 111 2.42 18.05 -29.72
C SER A 111 3.16 18.54 -28.46
N ASN A 112 2.76 19.67 -27.88
CA ASN A 112 3.39 20.26 -26.70
C ASN A 112 2.72 19.84 -25.39
N HIS A 113 1.76 18.91 -25.43
CA HIS A 113 1.09 18.43 -24.23
C HIS A 113 1.24 16.91 -24.04
N LEU A 114 1.20 16.46 -22.79
CA LEU A 114 1.25 15.05 -22.39
C LEU A 114 0.18 14.75 -21.36
N CYS A 115 -0.28 13.51 -21.35
CA CYS A 115 -1.07 12.98 -20.28
C CYS A 115 -0.18 12.63 -19.09
N VAL A 116 -0.55 13.16 -17.92
CA VAL A 116 0.14 12.93 -16.66
C VAL A 116 -0.85 12.45 -15.59
N THR A 117 -0.38 11.55 -14.74
CA THR A 117 -1.17 11.04 -13.61
C THR A 117 -1.22 12.09 -12.49
N VAL A 118 -2.40 12.30 -11.94
CA VAL A 118 -2.61 13.12 -10.74
C VAL A 118 -2.64 12.21 -9.53
N TYR A 119 -1.80 12.55 -8.55
CA TYR A 119 -1.73 11.86 -7.26
C TYR A 119 -2.41 12.70 -6.18
N THR A 120 -3.32 12.07 -5.43
CA THR A 120 -3.98 12.67 -4.27
C THR A 120 -3.40 12.08 -3.00
N LYS A 121 -3.10 12.93 -2.01
CA LYS A 121 -2.71 12.51 -0.67
C LYS A 121 -3.93 11.96 0.06
N THR A 122 -3.85 10.73 0.54
CA THR A 122 -4.95 10.04 1.22
C THR A 122 -4.45 9.42 2.52
N THR A 123 -5.21 9.64 3.59
CA THR A 123 -4.96 9.03 4.90
C THR A 123 -5.37 7.56 4.88
N VAL A 124 -4.48 6.69 5.33
CA VAL A 124 -4.71 5.25 5.52
C VAL A 124 -4.19 4.80 6.87
N LEU A 125 -4.61 3.61 7.30
CA LEU A 125 -3.97 2.94 8.43
C LEU A 125 -2.87 2.03 7.90
N LYS A 126 -1.62 2.29 8.27
CA LYS A 126 -0.46 1.49 7.85
C LYS A 126 -0.05 0.54 8.96
N ARG A 127 0.13 -0.73 8.60
CA ARG A 127 0.59 -1.80 9.48
C ARG A 127 2.03 -1.52 9.92
N THR A 128 2.26 -1.62 11.22
CA THR A 128 3.60 -1.53 11.81
C THR A 128 4.26 -2.92 11.84
N GLY A 129 5.50 -3.00 12.34
CA GLY A 129 6.14 -4.29 12.63
C GLY A 129 5.72 -4.92 13.96
N GLU A 130 4.86 -4.24 14.73
CA GLU A 130 4.44 -4.68 16.06
C GLU A 130 3.22 -5.61 15.98
N CYS A 131 3.24 -6.61 16.87
CA CYS A 131 2.14 -7.53 17.08
C CYS A 131 1.92 -7.66 18.58
N VAL A 132 0.78 -7.15 19.04
CA VAL A 132 0.43 -7.04 20.46
C VAL A 132 -0.85 -7.85 20.67
N ASP A 133 -0.83 -8.74 21.66
CA ASP A 133 -1.95 -9.62 21.99
C ASP A 133 -2.47 -10.45 20.78
N GLY A 134 -1.58 -10.78 19.85
CA GLY A 134 -1.90 -11.57 18.66
C GLY A 134 -2.53 -10.76 17.52
N GLU A 135 -2.58 -9.43 17.62
CA GLU A 135 -3.10 -8.56 16.58
C GLU A 135 -2.02 -7.60 16.04
N TYR A 136 -2.10 -7.30 14.74
CA TYR A 136 -1.24 -6.31 14.12
C TYR A 136 -1.57 -4.90 14.59
N VAL A 137 -0.55 -4.11 14.91
CA VAL A 137 -0.72 -2.69 15.25
C VAL A 137 -0.67 -1.84 13.98
N TYR A 138 -1.62 -0.92 13.84
CA TYR A 138 -1.71 0.03 12.73
C TYR A 138 -1.61 1.47 13.22
N LYS A 139 -1.05 2.36 12.39
CA LYS A 139 -0.97 3.80 12.67
C LYS A 139 -1.43 4.61 11.45
N PRO A 140 -2.06 5.79 11.65
CA PRO A 140 -2.35 6.69 10.53
C PRO A 140 -1.09 7.05 9.73
N SER A 141 -1.22 7.04 8.41
CA SER A 141 -0.17 7.41 7.46
C SER A 141 -0.80 8.03 6.22
N VAL A 142 -0.07 8.90 5.53
CA VAL A 142 -0.50 9.45 4.24
C VAL A 142 0.19 8.69 3.11
N ILE A 143 -0.57 8.30 2.10
CA ILE A 143 -0.06 7.73 0.85
C ILE A 143 -0.54 8.58 -0.34
N GLU A 144 0.15 8.46 -1.46
CA GLU A 144 -0.24 9.08 -2.73
C GLU A 144 -0.98 8.05 -3.59
N ILE A 145 -2.23 8.36 -3.94
CA ILE A 145 -3.09 7.50 -4.76
C ILE A 145 -3.29 8.18 -6.11
N ALA A 146 -3.06 7.47 -7.20
CA ALA A 146 -3.39 7.96 -8.54
C ALA A 146 -4.92 8.08 -8.68
N THR A 147 -5.45 9.28 -8.84
CA THR A 147 -6.91 9.53 -8.85
C THR A 147 -7.44 9.92 -10.22
N ALA A 148 -6.60 10.49 -11.09
CA ALA A 148 -6.99 10.92 -12.42
C ALA A 148 -5.80 10.99 -13.38
N CYS A 149 -6.11 11.28 -14.65
CA CYS A 149 -5.13 11.72 -15.63
C CYS A 149 -5.55 13.07 -16.21
N VAL A 150 -4.57 13.95 -16.42
CA VAL A 150 -4.80 15.31 -16.92
C VAL A 150 -3.84 15.62 -18.06
N CYS A 151 -4.26 16.56 -18.91
CA CYS A 151 -3.41 17.09 -19.97
C CYS A 151 -2.54 18.22 -19.44
N ALA A 152 -1.22 18.07 -19.52
CA ALA A 152 -0.25 19.05 -19.05
C ALA A 152 0.70 19.47 -20.17
N ARG A 153 1.08 20.75 -20.20
CA ARG A 153 2.05 21.28 -21.15
C ARG A 153 3.46 20.81 -20.81
N LYS A 154 4.22 20.39 -21.83
CA LYS A 154 5.66 20.10 -21.74
C LYS A 154 6.40 21.37 -21.35
N ILE A 155 7.27 21.29 -20.35
CA ILE A 155 8.18 22.38 -19.99
C ILE A 155 9.52 22.05 -20.64
N ASP A 156 9.89 22.80 -21.67
CA ASP A 156 11.26 22.78 -22.17
C ASP A 156 12.13 23.47 -21.13
N VAL A 157 13.02 22.72 -20.47
CA VAL A 157 14.05 23.33 -19.64
C VAL A 157 15.02 24.02 -20.59
N GLN A 158 14.79 25.30 -20.88
CA GLN A 158 15.78 26.15 -21.51
C GLN A 158 16.98 26.18 -20.56
N GLN A 159 18.04 25.45 -20.94
CA GLN A 159 19.32 25.49 -20.28
C GLN A 159 19.76 26.96 -20.28
N ARG A 160 19.75 27.60 -19.11
CA ARG A 160 20.42 28.88 -18.91
C ARG A 160 21.91 28.59 -19.00
N ASP A 161 22.40 28.51 -20.23
CA ASP A 161 23.82 28.63 -20.50
C ASP A 161 24.18 30.06 -20.10
N ASN A 162 24.79 30.18 -18.91
CA ASN A 162 25.50 31.38 -18.50
C ASN A 162 26.65 31.56 -19.49
N ALA A 163 26.38 32.33 -20.55
CA ALA A 163 27.40 32.94 -21.37
C ALA A 163 28.15 33.97 -20.51
N ASN A 164 29.21 33.54 -19.84
CA ASN A 164 30.28 34.42 -19.45
C ASN A 164 31.09 34.75 -20.70
N HIS A 165 30.93 35.97 -21.21
CA HIS A 165 31.91 36.63 -22.07
C HIS A 165 32.24 37.98 -21.44
#